data_AF-A0A6J7KBR7-F1
#
_entry.id   AF-A0A6J7KBR7-F1
#
_cell.length_a   1.000
_cell.length_b   1.000
_cell.length_c   1.000
_cell.angle_alpha   90.00
_cell.angle_beta   90.00
_cell.angle_gamma   90.00
#
_symmetry.space_group_name_H-M   'P 1'
#
loop_
_entity.id
_entity.type
_entity.pdbx_description
1 polymer ?
#
loop_
_entity_poly.entity_id
_entity_poly.type
_entity_poly.pdbx_seq_one_letter_code
_entity_poly.pdbx_strand_id
1 'polypeptide(L)'
;MDLYKWSAKFVALVGSDLVADAFSLAREVRALDMEAAPYDLSALGYEPVRVETPEGRAEYVRRQREFSDRGAPLRATLLEALAAALDRIDHGPSPYRLASEMTP
;
A
#
# COMPACT_ATOMS: atom_id res chain seq x y z
N MET A 1 0.43 4.33 3.29
CA MET A 1 1.45 3.50 4.00
C MET A 1 1.02 2.05 4.19
N ASP A 2 -0.18 1.78 4.72
CA ASP A 2 -0.60 0.40 5.02
C ASP A 2 -0.64 -0.52 3.80
N LEU A 3 -1.08 -0.02 2.64
CA LEU A 3 -1.11 -0.81 1.41
C LEU A 3 0.26 -1.37 1.06
N TYR A 4 1.31 -0.55 1.08
CA TYR A 4 2.68 -1.00 0.83
C TYR A 4 3.15 -2.01 1.88
N LYS A 5 2.90 -1.74 3.16
CA LYS A 5 3.26 -2.66 4.25
C LYS A 5 2.65 -4.06 4.04
N TRP A 6 1.36 -4.12 3.73
CA TRP A 6 0.64 -5.38 3.60
C TRP A 6 0.93 -6.09 2.28
N SER A 7 1.00 -5.36 1.16
CA SER A 7 1.37 -5.97 -0.12
C SER A 7 2.78 -6.54 -0.07
N ALA A 8 3.75 -5.82 0.51
CA ALA A 8 5.12 -6.32 0.67
C ALA A 8 5.18 -7.58 1.55
N LYS A 9 4.42 -7.62 2.65
CA LYS A 9 4.33 -8.81 3.52
C LYS A 9 3.81 -10.04 2.77
N PHE A 10 2.89 -9.84 1.82
CA PHE A 10 2.24 -10.92 1.08
C PHE A 10 2.67 -10.98 -0.39
N VAL A 11 3.86 -10.48 -0.73
CA VAL A 11 4.34 -10.36 -2.13
C VAL A 11 4.26 -11.68 -2.91
N ALA A 12 4.53 -12.81 -2.27
CA ALA A 12 4.44 -14.13 -2.90
C ALA A 12 3.00 -14.51 -3.31
N LEU A 13 1.99 -13.90 -2.71
CA LEU A 13 0.57 -14.14 -2.98
C LEU A 13 -0.03 -13.10 -3.93
N VAL A 14 0.44 -11.85 -3.85
CA VAL A 14 -0.20 -10.69 -4.51
C VAL A 14 0.58 -10.13 -5.70
N GLY A 15 1.82 -10.60 -5.91
CA GLY A 15 2.67 -10.19 -7.02
C GLY A 15 3.46 -8.90 -6.75
N SER A 16 4.58 -8.72 -7.46
CA SER A 16 5.47 -7.57 -7.31
C SER A 16 4.90 -6.26 -7.83
N ASP A 17 4.04 -6.31 -8.85
CA ASP A 17 3.49 -5.10 -9.49
C ASP A 17 2.62 -4.33 -8.50
N LEU A 18 1.74 -5.02 -7.77
CA LEU A 18 0.94 -4.40 -6.71
C LEU A 18 1.80 -3.83 -5.57
N VAL A 19 2.94 -4.45 -5.27
CA VAL A 19 3.90 -3.91 -4.29
C VAL A 19 4.54 -2.63 -4.81
N ALA A 20 4.95 -2.61 -6.07
CA ALA A 20 5.57 -1.45 -6.72
C ALA A 20 4.60 -0.25 -6.80
N ASP A 21 3.33 -0.50 -7.14
CA ASP A 21 2.31 0.55 -7.19
C ASP A 21 2.01 1.10 -5.79
N ALA A 22 1.85 0.22 -4.80
CA ALA A 22 1.64 0.64 -3.41
C ALA A 22 2.85 1.38 -2.84
N PHE A 23 4.08 0.97 -3.20
CA PHE A 23 5.32 1.66 -2.84
C PHE A 23 5.37 3.07 -3.45
N SER A 24 5.03 3.20 -4.74
CA SER A 24 5.02 4.49 -5.44
C SER A 24 4.07 5.48 -4.75
N LEU A 25 2.84 5.04 -4.45
CA LEU A 25 1.89 5.86 -3.69
C LEU A 25 2.39 6.19 -2.28
N ALA A 26 2.99 5.22 -1.57
CA ALA A 26 3.55 5.44 -0.24
C ALA A 26 4.69 6.48 -0.25
N ARG A 27 5.52 6.49 -1.29
CA ARG A 27 6.59 7.47 -1.48
C ARG A 27 6.03 8.88 -1.67
N GLU A 28 4.99 9.04 -2.46
CA GLU A 28 4.33 10.34 -2.67
C GLU A 28 3.65 10.87 -1.41
N VAL A 29 2.99 9.98 -0.64
CA VAL A 29 2.44 10.33 0.68
C VAL A 29 3.56 10.80 1.62
N ARG A 30 4.70 10.11 1.64
CA ARG A 30 5.85 10.51 2.46
C ARG A 30 6.43 11.85 2.02
N ALA A 31 6.42 12.16 0.73
CA ALA A 31 6.82 13.48 0.24
C ALA A 31 5.91 14.58 0.82
N LEU A 32 4.59 14.40 0.78
CA LEU A 32 3.66 15.34 1.41
C LEU A 32 3.88 15.47 2.93
N ASP A 33 4.13 14.36 3.63
CA ASP A 33 4.42 14.39 5.07
C ASP A 33 5.69 15.22 5.36
N MET A 34 6.71 15.14 4.50
CA MET A 34 7.93 15.94 4.61
C MET A 34 7.68 17.41 4.29
N GLU A 35 6.90 17.72 3.24
CA GLU A 35 6.51 19.08 2.89
C GLU A 35 5.68 19.75 4.00
N ALA A 36 4.89 18.99 4.76
CA ALA A 36 4.10 19.48 5.89
C ALA A 36 4.84 19.44 7.24
N ALA A 37 6.10 18.98 7.26
CA ALA A 37 6.89 18.91 8.48
C ALA A 37 7.26 20.31 9.00
N PRO A 38 7.57 20.47 10.29
CA PRO A 38 8.00 21.77 10.85
C PRO A 38 9.42 22.18 10.43
N TYR A 39 10.10 21.38 9.62
CA TYR A 39 11.48 21.59 9.19
C TYR A 39 11.53 22.14 7.77
N ASP A 40 12.47 23.03 7.50
CA ASP A 40 12.76 23.46 6.13
C ASP A 40 13.56 22.38 5.39
N LEU A 41 12.92 21.76 4.41
CA LEU A 41 13.49 20.72 3.56
C LEU A 41 13.67 21.20 2.10
N SER A 42 13.61 22.51 1.86
CA SER A 42 13.78 23.11 0.53
C SER A 42 15.13 22.75 -0.11
N ALA A 43 16.19 22.65 0.69
CA ALA A 43 17.51 22.19 0.25
C ALA A 43 17.52 20.75 -0.29
N LEU A 44 16.52 19.94 0.06
CA LEU A 44 16.30 18.58 -0.45
C LEU A 44 15.26 18.53 -1.58
N GLY A 45 14.74 19.68 -2.02
CA GLY A 45 13.75 19.81 -3.10
C GLY A 45 12.29 19.67 -2.66
N TYR A 46 11.98 19.78 -1.36
CA TYR A 46 10.61 19.74 -0.84
C TYR A 46 10.11 21.15 -0.50
N GLU A 47 9.11 21.61 -1.22
CA GLU A 47 8.48 22.92 -0.97
C GLU A 47 7.50 22.84 0.21
N PRO A 48 7.60 23.72 1.23
CA PRO A 48 6.76 23.62 2.41
C PRO A 48 5.27 23.83 2.15
N VAL A 49 4.45 22.89 2.63
CA VAL A 49 3.01 23.07 2.81
C VAL A 49 2.79 23.65 4.21
N ARG A 50 2.48 24.95 4.27
CA ARG A 50 2.25 25.70 5.51
C ARG A 50 0.93 25.34 6.19
N VAL A 51 0.84 24.14 6.77
CA VAL A 51 -0.37 23.57 7.39
C VAL A 51 -0.93 24.37 8.57
N GLU A 52 -0.15 25.30 9.12
CA GLU A 52 -0.58 26.27 10.14
C GLU A 52 -1.52 27.35 9.58
N THR A 53 -1.48 27.59 8.27
CA THR A 53 -2.38 28.53 7.59
C THR A 53 -3.66 27.82 7.13
N PRO A 54 -4.80 28.51 7.07
CA PRO A 54 -6.03 27.94 6.51
C PRO A 54 -5.85 27.39 5.09
N GLU A 55 -5.10 28.10 4.25
CA GLU A 55 -4.86 27.76 2.85
C GLU A 55 -3.97 26.51 2.74
N GLY A 56 -2.86 26.47 3.48
CA GLY A 56 -1.96 25.32 3.49
C GLY A 56 -2.63 24.07 4.08
N ARG A 57 -3.49 24.24 5.09
CA ARG A 57 -4.31 23.14 5.63
C ARG A 57 -5.28 22.60 4.59
N ALA A 58 -5.93 23.47 3.82
CA ALA A 58 -6.85 23.06 2.77
C ALA A 58 -6.13 22.28 1.66
N GLU A 59 -4.93 22.73 1.27
CA GLU A 59 -4.09 22.04 0.28
C GLU A 59 -3.61 20.67 0.77
N TYR A 60 -3.14 20.59 2.01
CA TYR A 60 -2.74 19.32 2.63
C TYR A 60 -3.89 18.31 2.62
N VAL A 61 -5.08 18.72 3.05
CA VAL A 61 -6.29 17.87 3.05
C VAL A 61 -6.70 17.47 1.63
N ARG A 62 -6.61 18.39 0.66
CA ARG A 62 -6.92 18.10 -0.76
C ARG A 62 -6.02 17.00 -1.30
N ARG A 63 -4.69 17.11 -1.09
CA ARG A 63 -3.73 16.09 -1.54
C ARG A 63 -3.87 14.76 -0.79
N GLN A 64 -4.18 14.79 0.51
CA GLN A 64 -4.50 13.57 1.26
C GLN A 64 -5.72 12.83 0.70
N ARG A 65 -6.77 13.57 0.26
CA ARG A 65 -7.94 12.98 -0.40
C ARG A 65 -7.55 12.35 -1.73
N GLU A 66 -6.75 13.04 -2.54
CA GLU A 66 -6.24 12.49 -3.80
C GLU A 66 -5.48 11.16 -3.60
N PHE A 67 -4.63 11.08 -2.58
CA PHE A 67 -3.97 9.82 -2.22
C PHE A 67 -4.94 8.73 -1.75
N SER A 68 -6.01 9.11 -1.05
CA SER A 68 -7.05 8.18 -0.62
C SER A 68 -7.80 7.60 -1.82
N ASP A 69 -8.16 8.46 -2.78
CA ASP A 69 -8.86 8.08 -4.01
C ASP A 69 -7.98 7.15 -4.87
N ARG A 70 -6.68 7.47 -4.99
CA ARG A 70 -5.71 6.61 -5.70
C ARG A 70 -5.40 5.31 -4.95
N GLY A 71 -5.48 5.32 -3.63
CA GLY A 71 -5.28 4.12 -2.80
C GLY A 71 -6.46 3.16 -2.82
N ALA A 72 -7.67 3.64 -3.06
CA ALA A 72 -8.89 2.83 -3.10
C ALA A 72 -8.82 1.64 -4.08
N PRO A 73 -8.43 1.81 -5.37
CA PRO A 73 -8.29 0.68 -6.29
C PRO A 73 -7.19 -0.29 -5.86
N LEU A 74 -6.04 0.20 -5.41
CA LEU A 74 -4.95 -0.66 -4.91
C LEU A 74 -5.39 -1.52 -3.71
N ARG A 75 -6.22 -0.94 -2.82
CA ARG A 75 -6.83 -1.67 -1.71
C ARG A 75 -7.77 -2.77 -2.20
N ALA A 76 -8.61 -2.48 -3.19
CA ALA A 76 -9.53 -3.47 -3.76
C ALA A 76 -8.75 -4.64 -4.37
N THR A 77 -7.75 -4.36 -5.20
CA THR A 77 -6.87 -5.37 -5.81
C THR A 77 -6.15 -6.22 -4.76
N LEU A 78 -5.63 -5.59 -3.69
CA LEU A 78 -4.99 -6.31 -2.60
C LEU A 78 -5.95 -7.27 -1.89
N LEU A 79 -7.17 -6.82 -1.60
CA LEU A 79 -8.17 -7.66 -0.93
C LEU A 79 -8.63 -8.81 -1.83
N GLU A 80 -8.84 -8.56 -3.13
CA GLU A 80 -9.20 -9.59 -4.11
C GLU A 80 -8.11 -10.66 -4.22
N ALA A 81 -6.83 -10.26 -4.33
CA ALA A 81 -5.70 -11.19 -4.41
C ALA A 81 -5.57 -12.05 -3.14
N LEU A 82 -5.74 -11.44 -1.97
CA LEU A 82 -5.69 -12.15 -0.69
C LEU A 82 -6.89 -13.07 -0.50
N ALA A 83 -8.09 -12.67 -0.91
CA ALA A 83 -9.28 -13.52 -0.87
C ALA A 83 -9.11 -14.75 -1.77
N ALA A 84 -8.60 -14.56 -3.00
CA ALA A 84 -8.30 -15.66 -3.91
C ALA A 84 -7.18 -16.58 -3.39
N ALA A 85 -6.19 -16.04 -2.66
CA ALA A 85 -5.17 -16.85 -2.01
C ALA A 85 -5.75 -17.69 -0.86
N LEU A 86 -6.63 -17.09 -0.04
CA LEU A 86 -7.30 -17.77 1.06
C LEU A 86 -8.22 -18.89 0.54
N ASP A 87 -9.01 -18.63 -0.50
CA ASP A 87 -9.89 -19.63 -1.12
C ASP A 87 -9.10 -20.85 -1.63
N ARG A 88 -7.94 -20.62 -2.24
CA ARG A 88 -7.03 -21.71 -2.68
C ARG A 88 -6.45 -22.51 -1.52
N ILE A 89 -6.26 -21.90 -0.35
CA ILE A 89 -5.77 -22.60 0.84
C ILE A 89 -6.88 -23.46 1.45
N ASP A 90 -8.10 -22.93 1.52
CA ASP A 90 -9.24 -23.60 2.13
C ASP A 90 -9.80 -24.75 1.26
N HIS A 91 -9.81 -24.56 -0.07
CA HIS A 91 -10.41 -25.50 -1.03
C HIS A 91 -9.41 -26.22 -1.93
N GLY A 92 -8.11 -25.89 -1.83
CA GLY A 92 -7.06 -26.57 -2.58
C GLY A 92 -6.84 -28.00 -2.11
N PRO A 93 -6.24 -28.88 -2.95
CA PRO A 93 -5.74 -30.15 -2.45
C PRO A 93 -4.72 -29.86 -1.35
N SER A 94 -4.96 -30.39 -0.14
CA SER A 94 -3.99 -30.28 0.94
C SER A 94 -2.63 -30.75 0.40
N PRO A 95 -1.55 -29.98 0.57
CA PRO A 95 -0.21 -30.42 0.16
C PRO A 95 0.22 -31.69 0.91
N TYR A 96 -0.48 -32.04 1.99
CA TYR A 96 -0.30 -33.27 2.76
C TYR A 96 -1.22 -34.43 2.33
N ARG A 97 -2.15 -34.24 1.40
CA ARG A 97 -3.07 -35.30 0.92
C ARG A 97 -2.36 -36.34 0.06
N LEU A 98 -1.28 -35.98 -0.63
CA LEU A 98 -0.49 -36.92 -1.45
C LEU A 98 0.41 -37.85 -0.60
N ALA A 99 0.69 -37.50 0.66
CA ALA A 99 1.53 -38.33 1.52
C ALA A 99 0.79 -39.54 2.11
N SER A 100 -0.55 -39.52 2.19
CA SER A 100 -1.33 -40.66 2.69
C SER A 100 -1.65 -41.72 1.64
N GLU A 101 -1.42 -41.44 0.35
CA GLU A 101 -1.67 -42.40 -0.75
C GLU A 101 -0.40 -43.15 -1.20
N MET A 102 0.74 -42.91 -0.54
CA MET A 102 2.06 -43.52 -0.87
C MET A 102 2.60 -44.46 0.23
N THR A 103 1.75 -45.06 1.05
CA THR A 103 2.18 -46.16 1.94
C THR A 103 1.70 -47.50 1.34
N PRO A 104 2.61 -48.45 1.03
CA PRO A 104 2.25 -49.79 0.53
C PRO A 104 1.59 -50.67 1.61
#